data_AF-A0A3D5JE06-F1
#
_entry.id   AF-A0A3D5JE06-F1
#
_cell.length_a   1.000
_cell.length_b   1.000
_cell.length_c   1.000
_cell.angle_alpha   90.00
_cell.angle_beta   90.00
_cell.angle_gamma   90.00
#
_symmetry.space_group_name_H-M   'P 1'
#
loop_
_entity.id
_entity.type
_entity.pdbx_description
1 polymer ?
#
loop_
_entity_poly.entity_id
_entity_poly.type
_entity_poly.pdbx_seq_one_letter_code
_entity_poly.pdbx_strand_id
1 'polypeptide(L)'
;GQATDLASAGTLPADSAATAAGANDNAGVAAPVVGSPAAPAKPEVLPDASPEEQYNFALQRAMQNDLETAEAAFAEFRAINGDHPRQADALFWLGRIQFLREQFDLAAMTFSEFNSAYPDDARIVDTTMWIAEAVSRFAPADQACAIYASLPNLLESPPERFTERLAALSQSANCGG
;
A
#
# COMPACT_ATOMS: atom_id res chain seq x y z
N GLY A 1 -21.05 10.88 32.05
CA GLY A 1 -22.24 11.65 31.64
C GLY A 1 -22.15 13.03 32.23
N GLN A 2 -21.82 14.02 31.39
CA GLN A 2 -21.81 15.44 31.75
C GLN A 2 -22.56 16.21 30.66
N ALA A 3 -23.21 17.26 31.11
CA ALA A 3 -24.37 17.93 30.53
C ALA A 3 -24.17 18.51 29.13
N THR A 4 -25.22 18.40 28.31
CA THR A 4 -25.48 19.22 27.14
C THR A 4 -26.35 20.41 27.54
N ASP A 5 -25.87 21.62 27.27
CA ASP A 5 -26.72 22.81 27.15
C ASP A 5 -26.03 23.79 26.20
N LEU A 6 -26.62 23.99 25.01
CA LEU A 6 -26.27 25.12 24.14
C LEU A 6 -27.55 25.70 23.53
N ALA A 7 -27.84 26.90 24.03
CA ALA A 7 -28.96 27.75 23.67
C ALA A 7 -28.72 28.51 22.36
N SER A 8 -29.84 28.69 21.67
CA SER A 8 -30.34 29.77 20.81
C SER A 8 -29.44 30.85 20.21
N ALA A 9 -29.81 31.14 18.96
CA ALA A 9 -29.38 32.19 18.04
C ALA A 9 -29.57 33.64 18.52
N GLY A 10 -28.79 34.55 17.91
CA GLY A 10 -28.98 35.99 17.97
C GLY A 10 -28.14 36.73 16.92
N THR A 11 -28.83 37.37 15.99
CA THR A 11 -28.40 38.17 14.83
C THR A 11 -27.55 39.41 15.16
N LEU A 12 -26.73 39.87 14.20
CA LEU A 12 -26.21 41.25 14.11
C LEU A 12 -26.29 41.82 12.67
N PRO A 13 -26.28 43.16 12.47
CA PRO A 13 -26.95 43.83 11.35
C PRO A 13 -26.06 44.72 10.43
N ALA A 14 -26.72 45.24 9.39
CA ALA A 14 -26.60 46.56 8.74
C ALA A 14 -25.39 46.93 7.82
N ASP A 15 -25.78 47.07 6.55
CA ASP A 15 -25.40 47.98 5.47
C ASP A 15 -24.54 49.24 5.77
N SER A 16 -23.64 49.54 4.83
CA SER A 16 -23.06 50.87 4.60
C SER A 16 -22.62 50.97 3.14
N ALA A 17 -23.31 51.84 2.39
CA ALA A 17 -23.02 52.18 1.02
C ALA A 17 -21.94 53.28 0.90
N ALA A 18 -21.04 53.16 -0.07
CA ALA A 18 -20.40 54.29 -0.74
C ALA A 18 -19.91 53.87 -2.13
N THR A 19 -20.40 54.59 -3.15
CA THR A 19 -20.11 54.44 -4.58
C THR A 19 -18.77 55.06 -4.98
N ALA A 20 -17.98 54.37 -5.81
CA ALA A 20 -17.03 54.97 -6.73
C ALA A 20 -16.91 54.12 -8.00
N ALA A 21 -17.17 54.73 -9.15
CA ALA A 21 -17.09 54.13 -10.47
C ALA A 21 -15.65 54.12 -10.99
N GLY A 22 -15.22 53.02 -11.59
CA GLY A 22 -13.92 52.89 -12.25
C GLY A 22 -13.73 51.53 -12.91
N ALA A 23 -13.87 51.52 -14.24
CA ALA A 23 -13.46 50.57 -15.29
C ALA A 23 -12.80 49.19 -14.96
N ASN A 24 -13.27 48.20 -15.73
CA ASN A 24 -12.57 47.01 -16.27
C ASN A 24 -12.01 45.96 -15.30
N ASP A 25 -12.62 44.76 -15.28
CA ASP A 25 -12.10 43.60 -16.00
C ASP A 25 -13.00 42.37 -15.80
N ASN A 26 -13.24 41.65 -16.89
CA ASN A 26 -14.09 40.46 -16.98
C ASN A 26 -13.34 39.25 -16.39
N ALA A 27 -13.47 39.04 -15.07
CA ALA A 27 -13.00 37.84 -14.39
C ALA A 27 -14.20 36.93 -14.06
N GLY A 28 -14.52 36.04 -15.00
CA GLY A 28 -15.42 34.92 -14.75
C GLY A 28 -14.77 33.97 -13.75
N VAL A 29 -15.16 34.08 -12.48
CA VAL A 29 -14.86 33.09 -11.45
C VAL A 29 -15.61 31.80 -11.78
N ALA A 30 -14.90 30.86 -12.39
CA ALA A 30 -15.37 29.49 -12.53
C ALA A 30 -15.49 28.87 -11.13
N ALA A 31 -16.71 28.43 -10.79
CA ALA A 31 -16.98 27.67 -9.59
C ALA A 31 -16.10 26.40 -9.53
N PRO A 32 -15.74 25.90 -8.34
CA PRO A 32 -14.98 24.66 -8.23
C PRO A 32 -15.85 23.51 -8.76
N VAL A 33 -15.39 22.91 -9.85
CA VAL A 33 -15.94 21.64 -10.33
C VAL A 33 -15.56 20.56 -9.34
N VAL A 34 -16.48 20.26 -8.42
CA VAL A 34 -16.46 19.01 -7.68
C VAL A 34 -16.53 17.88 -8.70
N GLY A 35 -15.41 17.19 -8.90
CA GLY A 35 -15.30 16.06 -9.79
C GLY A 35 -16.30 14.99 -9.38
N SER A 36 -17.17 14.61 -10.33
CA SER A 36 -17.99 13.41 -10.22
C SER A 36 -17.07 12.22 -9.91
N PRO A 37 -17.48 11.27 -9.05
CA PRO A 37 -16.68 10.06 -8.83
C PRO A 37 -16.42 9.40 -10.18
N ALA A 38 -15.15 9.21 -10.51
CA ALA A 38 -14.74 8.54 -11.73
C ALA A 38 -15.39 7.14 -11.72
N ALA A 39 -16.04 6.77 -12.83
CA ALA A 39 -16.41 5.39 -13.05
C ALA A 39 -15.15 4.51 -12.87
N PRO A 40 -15.29 3.29 -12.31
CA PRO A 40 -14.13 2.42 -12.09
C PRO A 40 -13.34 2.28 -13.39
N ALA A 41 -12.03 2.50 -13.31
CA ALA A 41 -11.15 2.38 -14.46
C ALA A 41 -11.34 0.98 -15.06
N LYS A 42 -11.56 0.94 -16.38
CA LYS A 42 -11.61 -0.33 -17.11
C LYS A 42 -10.26 -1.03 -16.93
N PRO A 43 -10.22 -2.36 -16.71
CA PRO A 43 -8.95 -3.05 -16.61
C PRO A 43 -8.11 -2.87 -17.89
N GLU A 44 -6.84 -2.51 -17.72
CA GLU A 44 -5.85 -2.29 -18.75
C GLU A 44 -5.06 -3.56 -19.07
N VAL A 45 -4.75 -4.36 -18.04
CA VAL A 45 -3.94 -5.59 -18.15
C VAL A 45 -4.79 -6.84 -17.94
N LEU A 46 -5.72 -6.79 -17.00
CA LEU A 46 -6.59 -7.90 -16.67
C LEU A 46 -7.67 -8.13 -17.75
N PRO A 47 -8.11 -9.39 -17.92
CA PRO A 47 -9.28 -9.67 -18.74
C PRO A 47 -10.56 -9.06 -18.14
N ASP A 48 -11.49 -8.68 -19.01
CA ASP A 48 -12.87 -8.34 -18.64
C ASP A 48 -13.63 -9.64 -18.30
N ALA A 49 -13.36 -10.16 -17.11
CA ALA A 49 -13.77 -11.47 -16.61
C ALA A 49 -14.00 -11.40 -15.09
N SER A 50 -14.45 -12.50 -14.48
CA SER A 50 -14.65 -12.55 -13.03
C SER A 50 -13.34 -12.31 -12.25
N PRO A 51 -13.39 -11.83 -11.00
CA PRO A 51 -12.18 -11.63 -10.19
C PRO A 51 -11.33 -12.90 -10.04
N GLU A 52 -11.97 -14.07 -9.91
CA GLU A 52 -11.22 -15.34 -9.83
C GLU A 52 -10.48 -15.64 -11.15
N GLU A 53 -11.09 -15.38 -12.31
CA GLU A 53 -10.42 -15.53 -13.61
C GLU A 53 -9.30 -14.51 -13.81
N GLN A 54 -9.47 -13.27 -13.33
CA GLN A 54 -8.44 -12.24 -13.32
C GLN A 54 -7.22 -12.62 -12.46
N TYR A 55 -7.46 -13.12 -11.25
CA TYR A 55 -6.41 -13.62 -10.37
C TYR A 55 -5.66 -14.80 -11.02
N ASN A 56 -6.40 -15.75 -11.61
CA ASN A 56 -5.81 -16.89 -12.31
C ASN A 56 -5.01 -16.45 -13.55
N PHE A 57 -5.46 -15.43 -14.28
CA PHE A 57 -4.69 -14.83 -15.37
C PHE A 57 -3.33 -14.32 -14.87
N ALA A 58 -3.30 -13.54 -13.78
CA ALA A 58 -2.06 -13.02 -13.22
C ALA A 58 -1.11 -14.15 -12.78
N LEU A 59 -1.64 -15.21 -12.15
CA LEU A 59 -0.87 -16.41 -11.82
C LEU A 59 -0.28 -17.11 -13.04
N GLN A 60 -1.07 -17.29 -14.11
CA GLN A 60 -0.59 -17.93 -15.32
C GLN A 60 0.55 -17.15 -15.97
N ARG A 61 0.52 -15.81 -15.92
CA ARG A 61 1.64 -14.96 -16.37
C ARG A 61 2.89 -15.20 -15.54
N ALA A 62 2.77 -15.22 -14.22
CA ALA A 62 3.89 -15.52 -13.33
C ALA A 62 4.51 -16.91 -13.61
N MET A 63 3.68 -17.94 -13.81
CA MET A 63 4.13 -19.29 -14.12
C MET A 63 4.86 -19.40 -15.46
N GLN A 64 4.51 -18.56 -16.44
CA GLN A 64 5.19 -18.47 -17.73
C GLN A 64 6.46 -17.62 -17.68
N ASN A 65 6.86 -17.16 -16.49
CA ASN A 65 7.96 -16.22 -16.27
C ASN A 65 7.73 -14.85 -16.96
N ASP A 66 6.48 -14.53 -17.29
CA ASP A 66 6.06 -13.21 -17.76
C ASP A 66 5.80 -12.32 -16.53
N LEU A 67 6.89 -12.01 -15.83
CA LEU A 67 6.86 -11.36 -14.53
C LEU A 67 6.36 -9.91 -14.61
N GLU A 68 6.63 -9.22 -15.71
CA GLU A 68 6.17 -7.85 -15.92
C GLU A 68 4.65 -7.77 -16.05
N THR A 69 4.06 -8.62 -16.89
CA THR A 69 2.61 -8.69 -17.02
C THR A 69 1.97 -9.18 -15.73
N ALA A 70 2.59 -10.15 -15.05
CA ALA A 70 2.07 -10.67 -13.79
C ALA A 70 2.03 -9.60 -12.69
N GLU A 71 3.10 -8.81 -12.55
CA GLU A 71 3.14 -7.72 -11.58
C GLU A 71 2.02 -6.70 -11.83
N ALA A 72 1.89 -6.23 -13.07
CA ALA A 72 0.88 -5.25 -13.43
C ALA A 72 -0.54 -5.82 -13.24
N ALA A 73 -0.76 -7.09 -13.59
CA ALA A 73 -2.04 -7.77 -13.39
C ALA A 73 -2.41 -7.93 -11.91
N PHE A 74 -1.47 -8.29 -11.03
CA PHE A 74 -1.76 -8.37 -9.59
C PHE A 74 -1.97 -6.99 -8.96
N ALA A 75 -1.20 -5.98 -9.35
CA ALA A 75 -1.39 -4.61 -8.88
C ALA A 75 -2.79 -4.07 -9.28
N GLU A 76 -3.19 -4.29 -10.53
CA GLU A 76 -4.51 -3.90 -11.02
C GLU A 76 -5.62 -4.71 -10.32
N PHE A 77 -5.43 -6.02 -10.14
CA PHE A 77 -6.39 -6.88 -9.45
C PHE A 77 -6.71 -6.33 -8.06
N ARG A 78 -5.68 -5.94 -7.32
CA ARG A 78 -5.83 -5.36 -5.99
C ARG A 78 -6.62 -4.06 -6.02
N ALA A 79 -6.33 -3.19 -6.99
CA ALA A 79 -6.96 -1.88 -7.12
C ALA A 79 -8.46 -1.97 -7.44
N ILE A 80 -8.88 -2.90 -8.29
CA ILE A 80 -10.27 -2.97 -8.77
C ILE A 80 -11.15 -3.98 -8.01
N ASN A 81 -10.55 -4.93 -7.28
CA ASN A 81 -11.27 -5.99 -6.55
C ASN A 81 -11.10 -5.89 -5.02
N GLY A 82 -11.09 -4.68 -4.45
CA GLY A 82 -10.66 -4.37 -3.08
C GLY A 82 -11.21 -5.25 -1.95
N ASP A 83 -12.44 -5.76 -2.06
CA ASP A 83 -13.09 -6.60 -1.02
C ASP A 83 -13.02 -8.11 -1.31
N HIS A 84 -12.35 -8.52 -2.38
CA HIS A 84 -12.34 -9.92 -2.82
C HIS A 84 -11.47 -10.79 -1.88
N PRO A 85 -11.87 -12.04 -1.57
CA PRO A 85 -11.09 -12.95 -0.72
C PRO A 85 -9.65 -13.23 -1.20
N ARG A 86 -9.34 -12.94 -2.47
CA ARG A 86 -8.00 -13.09 -3.07
C ARG A 86 -7.05 -11.94 -2.79
N GLN A 87 -7.44 -10.90 -2.04
CA GLN A 87 -6.58 -9.73 -1.80
C GLN A 87 -5.25 -10.10 -1.12
N ALA A 88 -5.30 -10.91 -0.05
CA ALA A 88 -4.10 -11.39 0.61
C ALA A 88 -3.22 -12.21 -0.36
N ASP A 89 -3.83 -13.12 -1.12
CA ASP A 89 -3.10 -13.93 -2.10
C ASP A 89 -2.45 -13.08 -3.20
N ALA A 90 -3.17 -12.10 -3.76
CA ALA A 90 -2.69 -11.19 -4.78
C ALA A 90 -1.53 -10.34 -4.25
N LEU A 91 -1.62 -9.85 -3.01
CA LEU A 91 -0.57 -9.08 -2.38
C LEU A 91 0.70 -9.91 -2.12
N PHE A 92 0.52 -11.16 -1.67
CA PHE A 92 1.62 -12.10 -1.49
C PHE A 92 2.34 -12.39 -2.82
N TRP A 93 1.59 -12.66 -3.89
CA TRP A 93 2.19 -12.91 -5.22
C TRP A 93 2.87 -11.67 -5.79
N LEU A 94 2.28 -10.48 -5.60
CA LEU A 94 2.86 -9.23 -6.03
C LEU A 94 4.26 -9.01 -5.43
N GLY A 95 4.39 -9.16 -4.11
CA GLY A 95 5.69 -9.02 -3.43
C GLY A 95 6.74 -10.03 -3.92
N ARG A 96 6.32 -11.28 -4.17
CA ARG A 96 7.22 -12.32 -4.70
C ARG A 96 7.69 -12.02 -6.11
N ILE A 97 6.80 -11.55 -6.97
CA ILE A 97 7.13 -11.18 -8.36
C ILE A 97 8.08 -9.98 -8.35
N GLN A 98 7.83 -8.97 -7.52
CA GLN A 98 8.73 -7.83 -7.35
C GLN A 98 10.12 -8.26 -6.90
N PHE A 99 10.21 -9.19 -5.94
CA PHE A 99 11.49 -9.78 -5.53
C PHE A 99 12.20 -10.49 -6.69
N LEU A 100 11.47 -11.30 -7.47
CA LEU A 100 12.03 -12.00 -8.65
C LEU A 100 12.48 -11.04 -9.75
N ARG A 101 11.87 -9.86 -9.83
CA ARG A 101 12.27 -8.76 -10.72
C ARG A 101 13.36 -7.86 -10.14
N GLU A 102 13.95 -8.23 -8.99
CA GLU A 102 14.99 -7.48 -8.28
C GLU A 102 14.56 -6.08 -7.79
N GLN A 103 13.25 -5.84 -7.71
CA GLN A 103 12.65 -4.63 -7.13
C GLN A 103 12.56 -4.80 -5.61
N PHE A 104 13.71 -4.96 -4.95
CA PHE A 104 13.76 -5.41 -3.56
C PHE A 104 13.19 -4.40 -2.57
N ASP A 105 13.38 -3.11 -2.80
CA ASP A 105 12.76 -2.04 -2.01
C ASP A 105 11.24 -2.10 -2.07
N LEU A 106 10.68 -2.22 -3.28
CA LEU A 106 9.25 -2.35 -3.50
C LEU A 106 8.71 -3.65 -2.91
N ALA A 107 9.42 -4.77 -3.08
CA ALA A 107 9.02 -6.05 -2.48
C ALA A 107 8.95 -5.97 -0.95
N ALA A 108 9.93 -5.32 -0.30
CA ALA A 108 9.93 -5.12 1.14
C ALA A 108 8.73 -4.27 1.60
N MET A 109 8.37 -3.22 0.84
CA MET A 109 7.17 -2.41 1.10
C MET A 109 5.88 -3.23 0.95
N THR A 110 5.77 -4.00 -0.12
CA THR A 110 4.61 -4.84 -0.42
C THR A 110 4.38 -5.93 0.65
N PHE A 111 5.44 -6.58 1.12
CA PHE A 111 5.32 -7.53 2.23
C PHE A 111 5.07 -6.84 3.58
N SER A 112 5.57 -5.62 3.79
CA SER A 112 5.22 -4.83 4.98
C SER A 112 3.73 -4.47 4.97
N GLU A 113 3.17 -4.12 3.81
CA GLU A 113 1.73 -3.93 3.62
C GLU A 113 0.96 -5.22 3.94
N PHE A 114 1.43 -6.37 3.44
CA PHE A 114 0.84 -7.67 3.75
C PHE A 114 0.78 -7.92 5.26
N ASN A 115 1.91 -7.74 5.96
CA ASN A 115 2.00 -7.96 7.40
C ASN A 115 1.07 -7.03 8.20
N SER A 116 0.91 -5.78 7.73
CA SER A 116 0.02 -4.81 8.37
C SER A 116 -1.46 -5.12 8.12
N ALA A 117 -1.81 -5.58 6.92
CA ALA A 117 -3.20 -5.83 6.53
C ALA A 117 -3.69 -7.22 7.00
N TYR A 118 -2.78 -8.19 7.10
CA TYR A 118 -3.09 -9.59 7.39
C TYR A 118 -2.17 -10.17 8.49
N PRO A 119 -2.18 -9.59 9.70
CA PRO A 119 -1.26 -10.00 10.78
C PRO A 119 -1.44 -11.47 11.23
N ASP A 120 -2.64 -12.02 11.05
CA ASP A 120 -2.99 -13.39 11.44
C ASP A 120 -2.89 -14.40 10.28
N ASP A 121 -2.44 -13.99 9.09
CA ASP A 121 -2.28 -14.91 7.95
C ASP A 121 -1.16 -15.91 8.22
N ALA A 122 -1.39 -17.17 7.84
CA ALA A 122 -0.45 -18.26 8.05
C ALA A 122 0.94 -18.01 7.41
N ARG A 123 1.04 -17.09 6.44
CA ARG A 123 2.28 -16.69 5.77
C ARG A 123 3.02 -15.55 6.47
N ILE A 124 2.57 -15.07 7.63
CA ILE A 124 3.19 -13.90 8.30
C ILE A 124 4.69 -14.11 8.60
N VAL A 125 5.08 -15.32 9.00
CA VAL A 125 6.49 -15.67 9.21
C VAL A 125 7.29 -15.58 7.90
N ASP A 126 6.74 -16.14 6.82
CA ASP A 126 7.43 -16.21 5.53
C ASP A 126 7.56 -14.82 4.91
N THR A 127 6.49 -14.02 4.93
CA THR A 127 6.47 -12.64 4.43
C THR A 127 7.39 -11.72 5.24
N THR A 128 7.45 -11.90 6.56
CA THR A 128 8.45 -11.20 7.39
C THR A 128 9.89 -11.58 7.01
N MET A 129 10.14 -12.86 6.70
CA MET A 129 11.46 -13.27 6.20
C MET A 129 11.75 -12.67 4.81
N TRP A 130 10.77 -12.59 3.91
CA TRP A 130 10.93 -11.92 2.63
C TRP A 130 11.28 -10.43 2.76
N ILE A 131 10.74 -9.72 3.76
CA ILE A 131 11.18 -8.36 4.09
C ILE A 131 12.67 -8.35 4.41
N ALA A 132 13.14 -9.25 5.29
CA ALA A 132 14.55 -9.31 5.67
C ALA A 132 15.45 -9.60 4.46
N GLU A 133 15.09 -10.60 3.65
CA GLU A 133 15.84 -10.97 2.45
C GLU A 133 15.89 -9.83 1.45
N ALA A 134 14.78 -9.13 1.22
CA ALA A 134 14.72 -8.01 0.31
C ALA A 134 15.61 -6.85 0.79
N VAL A 135 15.51 -6.48 2.07
CA VAL A 135 16.34 -5.46 2.72
C VAL A 135 17.83 -5.75 2.55
N SER A 136 18.25 -7.02 2.64
CA SER A 136 19.64 -7.43 2.46
C SER A 136 20.23 -7.08 1.08
N ARG A 137 19.37 -6.83 0.08
CA ARG A 137 19.79 -6.58 -1.31
C ARG A 137 19.99 -5.11 -1.65
N PHE A 138 19.37 -4.18 -0.90
CA PHE A 138 19.37 -2.76 -1.26
C PHE A 138 19.70 -1.82 -0.11
N ALA A 139 19.41 -2.20 1.15
CA ALA A 139 19.50 -1.26 2.26
C ALA A 139 20.96 -1.07 2.73
N PRO A 140 21.37 0.16 3.06
CA PRO A 140 22.62 0.40 3.79
C PRO A 140 22.65 -0.37 5.12
N ALA A 141 23.84 -0.80 5.55
CA ALA A 141 24.03 -1.65 6.72
C ALA A 141 23.28 -1.16 7.97
N ASP A 142 23.44 0.11 8.34
CA ASP A 142 22.79 0.69 9.53
C ASP A 142 21.25 0.60 9.46
N GLN A 143 20.69 0.85 8.26
CA GLN A 143 19.24 0.75 8.03
C GLN A 143 18.78 -0.70 8.08
N ALA A 144 19.51 -1.61 7.44
CA ALA A 144 19.23 -3.04 7.49
C ALA A 144 19.22 -3.57 8.93
N CYS A 145 20.21 -3.17 9.74
CA CYS A 145 20.29 -3.57 11.14
C CYS A 145 19.11 -3.08 11.97
N ALA A 146 18.68 -1.83 11.80
CA ALA A 146 17.51 -1.29 12.46
C ALA A 146 16.23 -2.08 12.06
N ILE A 147 16.09 -2.41 10.78
CA ILE A 147 14.95 -3.19 10.28
C ILE A 147 14.99 -4.61 10.87
N TYR A 148 16.13 -5.32 10.77
CA TYR A 148 16.25 -6.69 11.29
C TYR A 148 15.95 -6.77 12.78
N ALA A 149 16.37 -5.79 13.58
CA ALA A 149 16.05 -5.73 15.00
C ALA A 149 14.53 -5.60 15.28
N SER A 150 13.76 -5.06 14.34
CA SER A 150 12.32 -4.86 14.49
C SER A 150 11.47 -6.05 14.04
N LEU A 151 11.93 -6.83 13.06
CA LEU A 151 11.14 -7.88 12.42
C LEU A 151 10.60 -8.97 13.36
N PRO A 152 11.33 -9.44 14.40
CA PRO A 152 10.78 -10.41 15.33
C PRO A 152 9.52 -9.93 16.07
N ASN A 153 9.36 -8.61 16.25
CA ASN A 153 8.20 -8.03 16.93
C ASN A 153 6.92 -8.11 16.09
N LEU A 154 7.02 -8.46 14.81
CA LEU A 154 5.86 -8.65 13.92
C LEU A 154 5.24 -10.04 14.06
N LEU A 155 5.87 -10.94 14.83
CA LEU A 155 5.47 -12.34 14.97
C LEU A 155 5.13 -12.62 16.43
N GLU A 156 3.97 -13.24 16.69
CA GLU A 156 3.58 -13.64 18.05
C GLU A 156 4.59 -14.63 18.67
N SER A 157 5.05 -15.59 17.86
CA SER A 157 6.05 -16.58 18.25
C SER A 157 6.99 -16.86 17.08
N PRO A 158 8.13 -16.14 16.97
CA PRO A 158 9.11 -16.36 15.91
C PRO A 158 9.68 -17.79 15.99
N PRO A 159 9.58 -18.61 14.92
CA PRO A 159 10.15 -19.94 14.93
C PRO A 159 11.69 -19.89 14.84
N GLU A 160 12.36 -20.93 15.35
CA GLU A 160 13.84 -21.02 15.38
C GLU A 160 14.47 -20.74 14.01
N ARG A 161 13.98 -21.42 12.96
CA ARG A 161 14.43 -21.23 11.56
C ARG A 161 14.39 -19.77 11.08
N PHE A 162 13.42 -18.98 11.55
CA PHE A 162 13.32 -17.56 11.23
C PHE A 162 14.42 -16.79 11.96
N THR A 163 14.58 -17.03 13.27
CA THR A 163 15.59 -16.34 14.09
C THR A 163 17.02 -16.62 13.64
N GLU A 164 17.33 -17.87 13.27
CA GLU A 164 18.65 -18.27 12.76
C GLU A 164 18.98 -17.56 11.45
N ARG A 165 18.02 -17.53 10.52
CA ARG A 165 18.21 -16.87 9.22
C ARG A 165 18.36 -15.37 9.37
N LEU A 166 17.56 -14.74 10.22
CA LEU A 166 17.65 -13.31 10.50
C LEU A 166 18.98 -12.95 11.18
N ALA A 167 19.49 -13.80 12.07
CA ALA A 167 20.80 -13.64 12.68
C ALA A 167 21.93 -13.70 11.64
N ALA A 168 21.85 -14.62 10.67
CA ALA A 168 22.81 -14.70 9.58
C ALA A 168 22.80 -13.44 8.68
N LEU A 169 21.61 -12.91 8.36
CA LEU A 169 21.46 -11.66 7.63
C LEU A 169 22.05 -10.47 8.43
N SER A 170 21.77 -10.41 9.73
CA SER A 170 22.30 -9.38 10.62
C SER A 170 23.82 -9.42 10.71
N GLN A 171 24.40 -10.62 10.82
CA GLN A 171 25.86 -10.80 10.80
C GLN A 171 26.46 -10.35 9.46
N SER A 172 25.82 -10.70 8.33
CA SER A 172 26.30 -10.29 7.00
C SER A 172 26.30 -8.78 6.80
N ALA A 173 25.38 -8.07 7.48
CA ALA A 173 25.30 -6.61 7.49
C ALA A 173 26.21 -5.96 8.55
N ASN A 174 26.99 -6.74 9.31
CA ASN A 174 27.84 -6.28 10.43
C ASN A 174 27.04 -5.56 11.54
N CYS A 175 25.82 -6.01 11.83
CA CYS A 175 25.03 -5.44 12.92
C CYS A 175 25.71 -5.70 14.28
N GLY A 176 25.93 -4.63 15.05
CA GLY A 176 26.59 -4.70 16.36
C GLY A 176 28.12 -4.63 16.32
N GLY A 177 28.71 -4.29 15.16
CA GLY A 177 30.11 -3.89 15.02
C GLY A 177 30.38 -2.46 15.46
#